data_AF-A0A2K9HKH3-F1
#
_entry.id   AF-A0A2K9HKH3-F1
#
_cell.length_a   1.000
_cell.length_b   1.000
_cell.length_c   1.000
_cell.angle_alpha   90.00
_cell.angle_beta   90.00
_cell.angle_gamma   90.00
#
_symmetry.space_group_name_H-M   'P 1'
#
loop_
_entity.id
_entity.type
_entity.pdbx_description
1 polymer ?
#
loop_
_entity_poly.entity_id
_entity_poly.type
_entity_poly.pdbx_seq_one_letter_code
_entity_poly.pdbx_strand_id
1 'polypeptide(L)'
;MTQTISLLARLIDTLAPRSCTMCGGRLTVTEEVMCACCNHRLPRTYYSKSAYDNKLVRLFWGRIPIEKGAAFFFYKAHSDTSRLIYSLKYDKHPEIGETLGRLVAAEFGQDSFFDGITAVVPVPLARQRERERGYNQSEELARGISSETGLPVLEKVLERISFHGSQTQKGRWERNENVEKAFRLIDSSALNNQHILLVDDVITSGATLVAAAKELLKATNVKISVLSLGFANNE
;
A
#
# COMPACT_ATOMS: atom_id res chain seq x y z
N MET A 1 18.59 -1.77 16.23
CA MET A 1 19.90 -2.29 15.77
C MET A 1 20.73 -1.13 15.25
N THR A 2 21.84 -0.79 15.91
CA THR A 2 22.81 0.19 15.42
C THR A 2 23.48 -0.39 14.18
N GLN A 3 23.05 0.03 12.99
CA GLN A 3 23.77 -0.29 11.76
C GLN A 3 25.15 0.36 11.86
N THR A 4 26.22 -0.44 11.99
CA THR A 4 27.59 0.05 11.85
C THR A 4 27.81 0.42 10.38
N ILE A 5 27.62 1.70 10.05
CA ILE A 5 27.84 2.21 8.69
C ILE A 5 29.34 2.16 8.36
N SER A 6 29.68 1.42 7.30
CA SER A 6 31.04 1.32 6.77
C SER A 6 31.62 2.68 6.40
N LEU A 7 32.94 2.86 6.61
CA LEU A 7 33.70 4.04 6.21
C LEU A 7 33.56 4.33 4.70
N LEU A 8 33.41 3.27 3.90
CA LEU A 8 33.16 3.36 2.46
C LEU A 8 31.80 3.99 2.14
N ALA A 9 30.75 3.62 2.87
CA ALA A 9 29.40 4.17 2.68
C ALA A 9 29.35 5.67 3.00
N ARG A 10 30.11 6.12 4.01
CA ARG A 10 30.26 7.54 4.33
C ARG A 10 30.97 8.34 3.23
N LEU A 11 31.97 7.72 2.59
CA LEU A 11 32.74 8.35 1.51
C LEU A 11 31.89 8.47 0.23
N ILE A 12 31.11 7.43 -0.09
CA ILE A 12 30.15 7.45 -1.20
C ILE A 12 29.06 8.51 -0.97
N ASP A 13 28.48 8.60 0.24
CA ASP A 13 27.46 9.61 0.56
C ASP A 13 27.98 11.06 0.47
N THR A 14 29.30 11.26 0.55
CA THR A 14 29.93 12.58 0.36
C THR A 14 30.00 12.96 -1.12
N LEU A 15 30.20 11.98 -2.02
CA LEU A 15 30.33 12.20 -3.46
C LEU A 15 28.97 12.13 -4.20
N ALA A 16 28.05 11.30 -3.70
CA ALA A 16 26.72 11.09 -4.24
C ALA A 16 25.71 10.95 -3.08
N PRO A 17 25.32 12.07 -2.44
CA PRO A 17 24.43 12.05 -1.29
C PRO A 17 23.05 11.51 -1.66
N ARG A 18 22.52 10.65 -0.80
CA ARG A 18 21.11 10.22 -0.93
C ARG A 18 20.19 11.41 -0.75
N SER A 19 19.18 11.52 -1.59
CA SER A 19 18.24 12.63 -1.58
C SER A 19 16.85 12.18 -1.13
N CYS A 20 16.17 13.06 -0.40
CA CYS A 20 14.79 12.87 0.01
C CYS A 20 13.90 12.83 -1.24
N THR A 21 13.09 11.77 -1.36
CA THR A 21 12.18 11.57 -2.50
C THR A 21 11.11 12.66 -2.65
N MET A 22 10.85 13.44 -1.60
CA MET A 22 9.85 14.51 -1.62
C MET A 22 10.44 15.89 -1.96
N CYS A 23 11.52 16.29 -1.27
CA CYS A 23 12.10 17.63 -1.37
C CYS A 23 13.45 17.70 -2.08
N GLY A 24 14.08 16.56 -2.40
CA GLY A 24 15.43 16.49 -2.98
C GLY A 24 16.56 16.85 -2.02
N GLY A 25 16.27 17.25 -0.79
CA GLY A 25 17.28 17.57 0.22
C GLY A 25 18.11 16.35 0.62
N ARG A 26 19.37 16.58 1.02
CA ARG A 26 20.27 15.51 1.47
C ARG A 26 19.71 14.80 2.70
N LEU A 27 19.70 13.47 2.66
CA LEU A 27 19.33 12.63 3.78
C LEU A 27 20.50 12.48 4.75
N THR A 28 20.17 12.47 6.04
CA THR A 28 21.11 12.08 7.09
C THR A 28 21.37 10.57 7.05
N VAL A 29 22.39 10.14 7.77
CA VAL A 29 22.83 8.74 7.79
C VAL A 29 21.76 7.78 8.31
N THR A 30 20.85 8.26 9.16
CA THR A 30 19.73 7.48 9.72
C THR A 30 18.45 7.55 8.90
N GLU A 31 18.38 8.46 7.93
CA GLU A 31 17.24 8.57 7.02
C GLU A 31 17.50 7.76 5.75
N GLU A 32 16.46 7.15 5.19
CA GLU A 32 16.59 6.26 4.03
C GLU A 32 15.91 6.83 2.78
N VAL A 33 14.62 7.11 2.85
CA VAL A 33 13.78 7.47 1.68
C VAL A 33 13.23 8.90 1.78
N MET A 34 13.05 9.37 3.01
CA MET A 34 12.38 10.63 3.31
C MET A 34 13.05 11.27 4.52
N CYS A 35 13.30 12.58 4.46
CA CYS A 35 13.83 13.31 5.59
C CYS A 35 12.77 13.54 6.67
N ALA A 36 13.20 13.74 7.92
CA ALA A 36 12.35 13.99 9.07
C ALA A 36 11.43 15.21 8.86
N CYS A 37 11.93 16.27 8.22
CA CYS A 37 11.12 17.45 7.90
C CYS A 37 9.98 17.15 6.92
N CYS A 38 10.20 16.29 5.93
CA CYS A 38 9.16 15.85 5.02
C CYS A 38 8.20 14.87 5.70
N ASN A 39 8.73 13.93 6.49
CA ASN A 39 7.92 12.99 7.28
C ASN A 39 6.95 13.73 8.22
N HIS A 40 7.44 14.76 8.92
CA HIS A 40 6.64 15.57 9.84
C HIS A 40 5.58 16.42 9.12
N ARG A 41 5.86 16.89 7.89
CA ARG A 41 4.93 17.70 7.09
C ARG A 41 3.94 16.89 6.27
N LEU A 42 4.06 15.56 6.25
CA LEU A 42 3.09 14.73 5.55
C LEU A 42 1.69 14.98 6.14
N PRO A 43 0.67 15.15 5.29
CA PRO A 43 -0.70 15.34 5.75
C PRO A 43 -1.26 14.01 6.28
N ARG A 44 -0.86 13.61 7.50
CA ARG A 44 -1.29 12.38 8.17
C ARG A 44 -2.80 12.33 8.30
N THR A 45 -3.38 11.15 8.05
CA THR A 45 -4.84 10.96 8.25
C THR A 45 -5.18 10.68 9.71
N TYR A 46 -4.25 10.08 10.46
CA TYR A 46 -4.45 9.53 11.81
C TYR A 46 -5.60 8.50 11.92
N TYR A 47 -6.00 7.88 10.81
CA TYR A 47 -7.10 6.91 10.77
C TYR A 47 -6.80 5.60 11.50
N SER A 48 -5.54 5.32 11.84
CA SER A 48 -5.18 4.22 12.75
C SER A 48 -5.87 4.33 14.11
N LYS A 49 -6.08 5.55 14.62
CA LYS A 49 -6.77 5.82 15.90
C LYS A 49 -8.28 5.61 15.84
N SER A 50 -8.86 5.77 14.66
CA SER A 50 -10.29 5.62 14.39
C SER A 50 -10.50 4.54 13.32
N ALA A 51 -9.82 3.40 13.50
CA ALA A 51 -9.69 2.39 12.45
C ALA A 51 -11.02 1.74 12.02
N TYR A 52 -12.04 1.77 12.89
CA TYR A 52 -13.35 1.17 12.65
C TYR A 52 -14.35 2.12 11.96
N ASP A 53 -14.21 3.44 12.16
CA ASP A 53 -15.05 4.45 11.53
C ASP A 53 -14.24 5.69 11.16
N ASN A 54 -13.98 5.83 9.86
CA ASN A 54 -13.37 7.01 9.25
C ASN A 54 -13.79 7.11 7.79
N LYS A 55 -13.47 8.23 7.12
CA LYS A 55 -13.91 8.48 5.73
C LYS A 55 -13.46 7.38 4.75
N LEU A 56 -12.30 6.77 4.98
CA LEU A 56 -11.80 5.68 4.14
C LEU A 56 -12.61 4.40 4.35
N VAL A 57 -12.86 3.99 5.60
CA VAL A 57 -13.65 2.78 5.92
C VAL A 57 -15.08 2.88 5.37
N ARG A 58 -15.67 4.09 5.40
CA ARG A 58 -17.00 4.36 4.85
C ARG A 58 -17.13 4.07 3.36
N LEU A 59 -16.04 4.04 2.59
CA LEU A 59 -16.07 3.65 1.17
C LEU A 59 -16.46 2.19 0.93
N PHE A 60 -16.36 1.35 1.96
CA PHE A 60 -16.59 -0.08 1.90
C PHE A 60 -17.97 -0.49 2.46
N TRP A 61 -18.61 0.40 3.24
CA TRP A 61 -19.93 0.15 3.82
C TRP A 61 -20.98 -0.18 2.74
N GLY A 62 -21.72 -1.27 2.96
CA GLY A 62 -22.70 -1.79 2.01
C GLY A 62 -22.11 -2.46 0.77
N ARG A 63 -20.77 -2.51 0.61
CA ARG A 63 -20.09 -3.16 -0.52
C ARG A 63 -19.40 -4.46 -0.10
N ILE A 64 -18.71 -4.44 1.04
CA ILE A 64 -18.06 -5.60 1.67
C ILE A 64 -18.11 -5.45 3.20
N PRO A 65 -18.09 -6.55 3.97
CA PRO A 65 -17.75 -6.50 5.40
C PRO A 65 -16.29 -6.06 5.56
N ILE A 66 -16.05 -5.06 6.41
CA ILE A 66 -14.72 -4.53 6.72
C ILE A 66 -14.55 -4.37 8.23
N GLU A 67 -13.40 -4.78 8.76
CA GLU A 67 -13.09 -4.70 10.19
C GLU A 67 -12.38 -3.38 10.54
N LYS A 68 -11.28 -3.08 9.84
CA LYS A 68 -10.47 -1.87 10.07
C LYS A 68 -9.99 -1.28 8.76
N GLY A 69 -9.78 0.02 8.71
CA GLY A 69 -9.17 0.69 7.55
C GLY A 69 -8.42 1.94 7.93
N ALA A 70 -7.22 2.12 7.38
CA ALA A 70 -6.44 3.34 7.59
C ALA A 70 -5.59 3.66 6.36
N ALA A 71 -5.19 4.93 6.23
CA ALA A 71 -4.21 5.36 5.25
C ALA A 71 -3.15 6.21 5.91
N PHE A 72 -1.91 6.15 5.44
CA PHE A 72 -0.82 6.90 6.09
C PHE A 72 -0.99 8.41 5.97
N PHE A 73 -1.31 8.91 4.77
CA PHE A 73 -1.49 10.33 4.50
C PHE A 73 -2.60 10.60 3.48
N PHE A 74 -3.09 11.84 3.46
CA PHE A 74 -3.96 12.33 2.40
C PHE A 74 -3.17 12.52 1.10
N TYR A 75 -3.63 11.90 0.03
CA TYR A 75 -3.05 12.02 -1.29
C TYR A 75 -3.69 13.18 -2.05
N LYS A 76 -2.85 14.09 -2.57
CA LYS A 76 -3.30 15.20 -3.43
C LYS A 76 -2.45 15.22 -4.70
N ALA A 77 -3.10 15.28 -5.85
CA ALA A 77 -2.42 15.43 -7.14
C ALA A 77 -1.59 16.74 -7.17
N HIS A 78 -0.45 16.70 -7.85
CA HIS A 78 0.47 17.85 -7.97
C HIS A 78 0.96 18.41 -6.61
N SER A 79 1.13 17.53 -5.62
CA SER A 79 1.67 17.87 -4.30
C SER A 79 2.87 17.00 -3.93
N ASP A 80 3.50 17.29 -2.80
CA ASP A 80 4.60 16.50 -2.25
C ASP A 80 4.21 15.01 -2.06
N THR A 81 2.97 14.72 -1.64
CA THR A 81 2.49 13.33 -1.52
C THR A 81 2.39 12.63 -2.87
N SER A 82 2.10 13.37 -3.94
CA SER A 82 2.12 12.81 -5.30
C SER A 82 3.52 12.50 -5.80
N ARG A 83 4.55 13.28 -5.41
CA ARG A 83 5.95 12.99 -5.75
C ARG A 83 6.45 11.71 -5.07
N LEU A 84 6.07 11.51 -3.81
CA LEU A 84 6.40 10.28 -3.07
C LEU A 84 5.79 9.04 -3.75
N ILE A 85 4.49 9.09 -4.06
CA ILE A 85 3.80 7.99 -4.76
C ILE A 85 4.32 7.80 -6.19
N TYR A 86 4.71 8.89 -6.87
CA TYR A 86 5.31 8.81 -8.20
C TYR A 86 6.67 8.10 -8.15
N SER A 87 7.54 8.47 -7.22
CA SER A 87 8.86 7.86 -7.02
C SER A 87 8.71 6.36 -6.73
N LEU A 88 7.73 6.00 -5.89
CA LEU A 88 7.36 4.62 -5.61
C LEU A 88 6.85 3.86 -6.86
N LYS A 89 6.34 4.52 -7.90
CA LYS A 89 5.75 3.86 -9.07
C LYS A 89 6.66 3.76 -10.28
N TYR A 90 7.59 4.69 -10.47
CA TYR A 90 8.24 4.90 -11.76
C TYR A 90 9.77 4.94 -11.71
N ASP A 91 10.38 5.17 -10.54
CA ASP A 91 11.83 5.40 -10.44
C ASP A 91 12.64 4.14 -10.10
N LYS A 92 12.03 2.94 -10.17
CA LYS A 92 12.68 1.65 -9.86
C LYS A 92 13.31 1.58 -8.46
N HIS A 93 12.64 2.18 -7.48
CA HIS A 93 13.06 2.20 -6.09
C HIS A 93 12.11 1.38 -5.19
N PRO A 94 12.13 0.03 -5.25
CA PRO A 94 11.30 -0.82 -4.39
C PRO A 94 11.53 -0.58 -2.89
N GLU A 95 12.73 -0.16 -2.51
CA GLU A 95 13.10 0.20 -1.13
C GLU A 95 12.23 1.33 -0.55
N ILE A 96 11.63 2.17 -1.40
CA ILE A 96 10.65 3.18 -0.99
C ILE A 96 9.44 2.50 -0.36
N GLY A 97 8.92 1.44 -1.01
CA GLY A 97 7.75 0.71 -0.53
C GLY A 97 8.02 0.04 0.81
N GLU A 98 9.15 -0.66 0.91
CA GLU A 98 9.55 -1.35 2.14
C GLU A 98 9.79 -0.37 3.30
N THR A 99 10.50 0.74 3.05
CA THR A 99 10.75 1.76 4.08
C THR A 99 9.46 2.42 4.56
N LEU A 100 8.56 2.77 3.63
CA LEU A 100 7.27 3.34 4.00
C LEU A 100 6.40 2.31 4.74
N GLY A 101 6.47 1.02 4.38
CA GLY A 101 5.79 -0.05 5.09
C GLY A 101 6.24 -0.19 6.55
N ARG A 102 7.57 -0.16 6.79
CA ARG A 102 8.12 -0.13 8.16
C ARG A 102 7.64 1.08 8.95
N LEU A 103 7.71 2.27 8.35
CA LEU A 103 7.27 3.52 8.99
C LEU A 103 5.79 3.49 9.37
N VAL A 104 4.93 3.04 8.46
CA VAL A 104 3.48 2.91 8.72
C VAL A 104 3.22 1.88 9.81
N ALA A 105 3.88 0.72 9.75
CA ALA A 105 3.69 -0.33 10.73
C ALA A 105 4.11 0.10 12.14
N ALA A 106 5.25 0.78 12.26
CA ALA A 106 5.72 1.32 13.54
C ALA A 106 4.74 2.36 14.11
N GLU A 107 4.24 3.28 13.27
CA GLU A 107 3.28 4.31 13.68
C GLU A 107 1.92 3.70 14.08
N PHE A 108 1.37 2.82 13.24
CA PHE A 108 0.04 2.24 13.45
C PHE A 108 0.03 1.16 14.55
N GLY A 109 1.19 0.54 14.83
CA GLY A 109 1.38 -0.38 15.95
C GLY A 109 1.14 0.29 17.30
N GLN A 110 1.46 1.58 17.43
CA GLN A 110 1.17 2.35 18.66
C GLN A 110 -0.33 2.50 18.93
N ASP A 111 -1.15 2.44 17.88
CA ASP A 111 -2.60 2.55 17.94
C ASP A 111 -3.30 1.17 17.94
N SER A 112 -2.55 0.07 18.12
CA SER A 112 -3.11 -1.31 18.11
C SER A 112 -3.86 -1.66 16.81
N PHE A 113 -3.49 -1.02 15.70
CA PHE A 113 -4.16 -1.23 14.40
C PHE A 113 -4.07 -2.69 13.93
N PHE A 114 -2.92 -3.33 14.16
CA PHE A 114 -2.64 -4.69 13.71
C PHE A 114 -3.24 -5.79 14.60
N ASP A 115 -3.84 -5.45 15.74
CA ASP A 115 -4.41 -6.44 16.66
C ASP A 115 -5.48 -7.29 15.98
N GLY A 116 -5.33 -8.61 16.08
CA GLY A 116 -6.22 -9.59 15.47
C GLY A 116 -5.92 -9.89 13.99
N ILE A 117 -5.11 -9.07 13.30
CA ILE A 117 -4.67 -9.34 11.93
C ILE A 117 -3.66 -10.50 11.95
N THR A 118 -3.79 -11.39 10.98
CA THR A 118 -3.06 -12.67 10.91
C THR A 118 -2.16 -12.80 9.68
N ALA A 119 -2.43 -12.03 8.63
CA ALA A 119 -1.64 -12.05 7.40
C ALA A 119 -1.80 -10.74 6.60
N VAL A 120 -0.83 -10.44 5.75
CA VAL A 120 -0.87 -9.31 4.80
C VAL A 120 -1.05 -9.85 3.39
N VAL A 121 -2.00 -9.30 2.64
CA VAL A 121 -2.24 -9.62 1.23
C VAL A 121 -1.99 -8.35 0.41
N PRO A 122 -0.94 -8.30 -0.43
CA PRO A 122 -0.75 -7.17 -1.34
C PRO A 122 -1.73 -7.24 -2.51
N VAL A 123 -2.29 -6.10 -2.92
CA VAL A 123 -3.12 -6.04 -4.13
C VAL A 123 -2.23 -6.26 -5.37
N PRO A 124 -2.53 -7.25 -6.24
CA PRO A 124 -1.69 -7.55 -7.38
C PRO A 124 -1.80 -6.49 -8.48
N LEU A 125 -0.67 -6.17 -9.10
CA LEU A 125 -0.64 -5.38 -10.32
C LEU A 125 -1.06 -6.19 -11.54
N ALA A 126 -1.46 -5.49 -12.61
CA ALA A 126 -1.64 -6.14 -13.91
C ALA A 126 -0.25 -6.51 -14.46
N ARG A 127 -0.11 -7.71 -15.04
CA ARG A 127 1.18 -8.24 -15.55
C ARG A 127 1.93 -7.26 -16.46
N GLN A 128 1.21 -6.49 -17.28
CA GLN A 128 1.84 -5.46 -18.12
C GLN A 128 2.51 -4.37 -17.27
N ARG A 129 1.81 -3.84 -16.26
CA ARG A 129 2.37 -2.81 -15.36
C ARG A 129 3.49 -3.35 -14.50
N GLU A 130 3.38 -4.60 -14.07
CA GLU A 130 4.44 -5.28 -13.33
C GLU A 130 5.72 -5.40 -14.18
N ARG A 131 5.59 -5.78 -15.45
CA ARG A 131 6.73 -5.81 -16.40
C ARG A 131 7.31 -4.42 -16.69
N GLU A 132 6.46 -3.41 -16.85
CA GLU A 132 6.88 -2.03 -17.10
C GLU A 132 7.63 -1.43 -15.88
N ARG A 133 7.13 -1.70 -14.66
CA ARG A 133 7.68 -1.14 -13.42
C ARG A 133 8.79 -1.99 -12.80
N GLY A 134 8.81 -3.29 -13.04
CA GLY A 134 9.75 -4.26 -12.49
C GLY A 134 9.41 -4.81 -11.09
N TYR A 135 8.40 -4.25 -10.41
CA TYR A 135 7.95 -4.67 -9.08
C TYR A 135 6.51 -4.21 -8.80
N ASN A 136 5.90 -4.78 -7.76
CA ASN A 136 4.60 -4.39 -7.25
C ASN A 136 4.73 -3.54 -5.97
N GLN A 137 4.27 -2.29 -6.03
CA GLN A 137 4.36 -1.35 -4.91
C GLN A 137 3.69 -1.87 -3.64
N SER A 138 2.58 -2.58 -3.81
CA SER A 138 1.81 -3.14 -2.71
C SER A 138 2.53 -4.31 -2.06
N GLU A 139 3.32 -5.08 -2.83
CA GLU A 139 4.18 -6.13 -2.29
C GLU A 139 5.33 -5.55 -1.47
N GLU A 140 6.02 -4.53 -1.98
CA GLU A 140 7.11 -3.88 -1.23
C GLU A 140 6.59 -3.22 0.06
N LEU A 141 5.41 -2.60 -0.01
CA LEU A 141 4.71 -2.10 1.18
C LEU A 141 4.40 -3.23 2.18
N ALA A 142 3.90 -4.37 1.70
CA ALA A 142 3.63 -5.54 2.52
C ALA A 142 4.89 -6.12 3.17
N ARG A 143 6.02 -6.18 2.44
CA ARG A 143 7.32 -6.60 2.99
C ARG A 143 7.75 -5.71 4.14
N GLY A 144 7.64 -4.39 3.96
CA GLY A 144 7.93 -3.42 5.02
C GLY A 144 7.07 -3.64 6.26
N ILE A 145 5.76 -3.80 6.09
CA ILE A 145 4.83 -4.10 7.19
C ILE A 145 5.18 -5.42 7.88
N SER A 146 5.46 -6.46 7.11
CA SER A 146 5.83 -7.78 7.62
C SER A 146 7.11 -7.74 8.47
N SER A 147 8.12 -6.98 8.01
CA SER A 147 9.39 -6.86 8.73
C SER A 147 9.25 -6.22 10.13
N GLU A 148 8.27 -5.32 10.29
CA GLU A 148 8.02 -4.62 11.56
C GLU A 148 7.01 -5.37 12.45
N THR A 149 6.02 -6.04 11.86
CA THR A 149 4.91 -6.69 12.60
C THR A 149 5.08 -8.20 12.79
N GLY A 150 5.96 -8.84 12.01
CA GLY A 150 6.06 -10.30 11.92
C GLY A 150 4.92 -10.99 11.17
N LEU A 151 3.95 -10.25 10.62
CA LEU A 151 2.83 -10.82 9.88
C LEU A 151 3.30 -11.46 8.56
N PRO A 152 2.88 -12.69 8.21
CA PRO A 152 3.24 -13.32 6.95
C PRO A 152 2.60 -12.60 5.76
N VAL A 153 3.34 -12.50 4.65
CA VAL A 153 2.84 -11.95 3.38
C VAL A 153 2.37 -13.07 2.47
N LEU A 154 1.11 -13.02 2.05
CA LEU A 154 0.48 -13.98 1.15
C LEU A 154 0.41 -13.40 -0.27
N GLU A 155 1.49 -13.56 -1.05
CA GLU A 155 1.61 -12.96 -2.39
C GLU A 155 0.82 -13.73 -3.47
N LYS A 156 0.55 -15.02 -3.28
CA LYS A 156 0.03 -15.93 -4.32
C LYS A 156 -1.43 -16.36 -4.14
N VAL A 157 -2.18 -15.66 -3.29
CA VAL A 157 -3.59 -15.98 -3.03
C VAL A 157 -4.53 -15.27 -4.01
N LEU A 158 -4.09 -14.16 -4.60
CA LEU A 158 -4.90 -13.32 -5.48
C LEU A 158 -4.07 -12.93 -6.71
N GLU A 159 -4.67 -12.95 -7.90
CA GLU A 159 -4.07 -12.36 -9.10
C GLU A 159 -5.01 -11.36 -9.76
N ARG A 160 -4.42 -10.43 -10.51
CA ARG A 160 -5.16 -9.51 -11.35
C ARG A 160 -5.30 -10.05 -12.76
N ILE A 161 -6.53 -10.26 -13.21
CA ILE A 161 -6.82 -10.68 -14.58
C ILE A 161 -6.67 -9.45 -15.50
N SER A 162 -5.84 -9.57 -16.53
CA SER A 162 -5.72 -8.54 -17.57
C SER A 162 -6.76 -8.81 -18.65
N PHE A 163 -7.72 -7.90 -18.84
CA PHE A 163 -8.65 -7.97 -19.98
C PHE A 163 -7.97 -7.43 -21.24
N HIS A 164 -7.86 -8.25 -22.28
CA HIS A 164 -7.56 -7.82 -23.66
C HIS A 164 -8.88 -7.75 -24.43
N GLY A 165 -9.63 -6.65 -24.25
CA GLY A 165 -10.87 -6.37 -24.96
C GLY A 165 -10.80 -4.99 -25.61
N SER A 166 -11.02 -4.93 -26.91
CA SER A 166 -10.80 -3.81 -27.83
C SER A 166 -11.22 -2.43 -27.30
N GLN A 167 -10.33 -1.45 -27.48
CA GLN A 167 -10.65 -0.03 -27.46
C GLN A 167 -11.67 0.31 -28.55
N THR A 168 -12.95 0.30 -28.23
CA THR A 168 -13.96 0.98 -29.03
C THR A 168 -15.08 1.48 -28.13
N GLN A 169 -15.04 2.78 -27.86
CA GLN A 169 -16.11 3.64 -27.35
C GLN A 169 -17.12 3.02 -26.38
N LYS A 170 -16.84 2.94 -25.06
CA LYS A 170 -17.90 2.59 -24.11
C LYS A 170 -17.89 3.42 -22.82
N GLY A 171 -19.10 3.86 -22.46
CA GLY A 171 -19.38 4.93 -21.51
C GLY A 171 -19.13 4.60 -20.03
N ARG A 172 -19.46 5.57 -19.17
CA ARG A 172 -19.20 5.58 -17.72
C ARG A 172 -19.75 4.35 -16.96
N TRP A 173 -20.72 3.64 -17.52
CA TRP A 173 -21.40 2.49 -16.91
C TRP A 173 -20.59 1.18 -17.00
N GLU A 174 -19.92 0.90 -18.12
CA GLU A 174 -19.12 -0.33 -18.26
C GLU A 174 -17.81 -0.30 -17.46
N ARG A 175 -17.35 0.87 -17.01
CA ARG A 175 -16.19 0.94 -16.11
C ARG A 175 -16.44 0.25 -14.76
N ASN A 176 -17.67 0.22 -14.27
CA ASN A 176 -18.00 -0.44 -13.01
C ASN A 176 -18.02 -1.97 -13.15
N GLU A 177 -18.61 -2.51 -14.22
CA GLU A 177 -18.58 -3.96 -14.49
C GLU A 177 -17.15 -4.48 -14.75
N ASN A 178 -16.29 -3.65 -15.34
CA ASN A 178 -14.90 -4.02 -15.63
C ASN A 178 -14.00 -4.16 -14.39
N VAL A 179 -14.36 -3.54 -13.25
CA VAL A 179 -13.59 -3.71 -12.01
C VAL A 179 -14.01 -4.97 -11.26
N GLU A 180 -15.27 -5.39 -11.34
CA GLU A 180 -15.77 -6.57 -10.62
C GLU A 180 -15.12 -7.89 -11.06
N LYS A 181 -14.62 -7.97 -12.29
CA LYS A 181 -13.89 -9.16 -12.82
C LYS A 181 -12.39 -8.96 -12.92
N ALA A 182 -11.84 -7.94 -12.25
CA ALA A 182 -10.43 -7.61 -12.36
C ALA A 182 -9.51 -8.56 -11.58
N PHE A 183 -10.05 -9.33 -10.62
CA PHE A 183 -9.26 -10.21 -9.75
C PHE A 183 -9.79 -11.64 -9.76
N ARG A 184 -8.91 -12.58 -9.41
CA ARG A 184 -9.24 -13.99 -9.23
C ARG A 184 -8.51 -14.54 -8.01
N LEU A 185 -9.25 -15.20 -7.13
CA LEU A 185 -8.69 -16.01 -6.07
C LEU A 185 -7.99 -17.24 -6.66
N ILE A 186 -6.70 -17.41 -6.39
CA ILE A 186 -5.88 -18.52 -6.88
C ILE A 186 -5.92 -19.69 -5.88
N ASP A 187 -5.73 -19.38 -4.60
CA ASP A 187 -5.64 -20.37 -3.52
C ASP A 187 -6.31 -19.82 -2.25
N SER A 188 -7.34 -20.52 -1.79
CA SER A 188 -8.09 -20.20 -0.57
C SER A 188 -7.54 -20.86 0.68
N SER A 189 -6.65 -21.86 0.55
CA SER A 189 -6.20 -22.69 1.67
C SER A 189 -5.49 -21.86 2.75
N ALA A 190 -4.65 -20.91 2.32
CA ALA A 190 -3.94 -19.99 3.20
C ALA A 190 -4.83 -18.88 3.81
N LEU A 191 -6.08 -18.73 3.33
CA LEU A 191 -6.99 -17.65 3.76
C LEU A 191 -8.03 -18.12 4.77
N ASN A 192 -8.36 -19.41 4.83
CA ASN A 192 -9.46 -19.88 5.67
C ASN A 192 -9.25 -19.51 7.16
N ASN A 193 -10.27 -18.91 7.77
CA ASN A 193 -10.28 -18.41 9.16
C ASN A 193 -9.25 -17.30 9.45
N GLN A 194 -8.72 -16.62 8.43
CA GLN A 194 -7.78 -15.53 8.62
C GLN A 194 -8.48 -14.17 8.73
N HIS A 195 -7.88 -13.29 9.52
CA HIS A 195 -8.10 -11.85 9.41
C HIS A 195 -6.95 -11.26 8.61
N ILE A 196 -7.23 -10.90 7.36
CA ILE A 196 -6.22 -10.40 6.43
C ILE A 196 -6.19 -8.88 6.38
N LEU A 197 -4.99 -8.33 6.20
CA LEU A 197 -4.76 -6.94 5.85
C LEU A 197 -4.50 -6.82 4.35
N LEU A 198 -5.46 -6.27 3.62
CA LEU A 198 -5.32 -6.00 2.20
C LEU A 198 -4.63 -4.64 2.00
N VAL A 199 -3.47 -4.63 1.34
CA VAL A 199 -2.65 -3.42 1.18
C VAL A 199 -2.57 -2.93 -0.26
N ASP A 200 -2.71 -1.61 -0.46
CA ASP A 200 -2.56 -0.94 -1.74
C ASP A 200 -1.78 0.37 -1.59
N ASP A 201 -1.31 0.96 -2.68
CA ASP A 201 -0.51 2.19 -2.59
C ASP A 201 -1.39 3.43 -2.35
N VAL A 202 -2.48 3.60 -3.10
CA VAL A 202 -3.40 4.73 -2.98
C VAL A 202 -4.85 4.30 -3.12
N ILE A 203 -5.66 4.64 -2.11
CA ILE A 203 -7.11 4.46 -2.13
C ILE A 203 -7.77 5.73 -2.64
N THR A 204 -8.60 5.59 -3.66
CA THR A 204 -9.47 6.65 -4.19
C THR A 204 -10.92 6.34 -3.85
N SER A 205 -11.66 5.68 -4.74
CA SER A 205 -13.06 5.25 -4.54
C SER A 205 -13.22 3.95 -3.76
N GLY A 206 -12.12 3.26 -3.45
CA GLY A 206 -12.10 1.92 -2.87
C GLY A 206 -12.43 0.79 -3.85
N ALA A 207 -12.77 1.08 -5.12
CA ALA A 207 -13.28 0.08 -6.06
C ALA A 207 -12.31 -1.11 -6.30
N THR A 208 -11.01 -0.84 -6.41
CA THR A 208 -9.98 -1.87 -6.57
C THR A 208 -9.95 -2.83 -5.39
N LEU A 209 -9.91 -2.29 -4.17
CA LEU A 209 -9.92 -3.06 -2.93
C LEU A 209 -11.24 -3.81 -2.72
N VAL A 210 -12.37 -3.22 -3.10
CA VAL A 210 -13.68 -3.90 -3.08
C VAL A 210 -13.67 -5.13 -3.98
N ALA A 211 -13.18 -5.01 -5.22
CA ALA A 211 -13.13 -6.14 -6.14
C ALA A 211 -12.17 -7.24 -5.66
N ALA A 212 -10.99 -6.88 -5.16
CA ALA A 212 -10.04 -7.82 -4.56
C ALA A 212 -10.65 -8.51 -3.33
N ALA A 213 -11.27 -7.75 -2.42
CA ALA A 213 -11.92 -8.27 -1.23
C ALA A 213 -13.07 -9.22 -1.54
N LYS A 214 -13.92 -8.93 -2.54
CA LYS A 214 -14.99 -9.83 -2.98
C LYS A 214 -14.47 -11.21 -3.38
N GLU A 215 -13.31 -11.28 -4.04
CA GLU A 215 -12.67 -12.55 -4.38
C GLU A 215 -12.11 -13.27 -3.15
N LEU A 216 -11.44 -12.53 -2.25
CA LEU A 216 -10.86 -13.09 -1.02
C LEU A 216 -11.93 -13.62 -0.05
N LEU A 217 -13.09 -12.96 0.02
CA LEU A 217 -14.25 -13.37 0.83
C LEU A 217 -14.93 -14.66 0.34
N LYS A 218 -14.53 -15.23 -0.81
CA LYS A 218 -14.97 -16.56 -1.22
C LYS A 218 -14.32 -17.68 -0.39
N ALA A 219 -13.20 -17.39 0.28
CA ALA A 219 -12.63 -18.29 1.28
C ALA A 219 -13.45 -18.29 2.58
N THR A 220 -13.27 -19.32 3.39
CA THR A 220 -14.14 -19.55 4.55
C THR A 220 -13.75 -18.63 5.71
N ASN A 221 -14.73 -17.91 6.28
CA ASN A 221 -14.58 -17.11 7.50
C ASN A 221 -13.39 -16.11 7.46
N VAL A 222 -13.24 -15.41 6.34
CA VAL A 222 -12.23 -14.37 6.17
C VAL A 222 -12.74 -13.04 6.69
N LYS A 223 -11.92 -12.39 7.52
CA LYS A 223 -12.11 -10.99 7.92
C LYS A 223 -11.14 -10.10 7.15
N ILE A 224 -11.57 -8.90 6.78
CA ILE A 224 -10.75 -7.99 5.96
C ILE A 224 -10.56 -6.66 6.67
N SER A 225 -9.30 -6.28 6.84
CA SER A 225 -8.87 -4.92 7.08
C SER A 225 -8.13 -4.38 5.85
N VAL A 226 -8.09 -3.07 5.68
CA VAL A 226 -7.38 -2.44 4.55
C VAL A 226 -6.37 -1.40 5.03
N LEU A 227 -5.27 -1.26 4.31
CA LEU A 227 -4.28 -0.20 4.55
C LEU A 227 -3.74 0.34 3.23
N SER A 228 -3.51 1.64 3.18
CA SER A 228 -2.76 2.26 2.08
C SER A 228 -1.79 3.34 2.52
N LEU A 229 -0.87 3.74 1.64
CA LEU A 229 -0.05 4.92 1.87
C LEU A 229 -0.88 6.19 1.70
N GLY A 230 -1.55 6.32 0.55
CA GLY A 230 -2.35 7.49 0.23
C GLY A 230 -3.85 7.25 0.32
N PHE A 231 -4.59 8.25 0.79
CA PHE A 231 -6.05 8.34 0.61
C PHE A 231 -6.40 9.63 -0.13
N ALA A 232 -6.93 9.50 -1.36
CA ALA A 232 -7.35 10.63 -2.18
C ALA A 232 -8.78 11.04 -1.79
N ASN A 233 -8.88 11.94 -0.81
CA ASN A 233 -10.15 12.55 -0.45
C ASN A 233 -10.42 13.73 -1.41
N ASN A 234 -11.52 13.67 -2.17
CA ASN A 234 -11.91 14.73 -3.13
C ASN A 234 -12.66 15.88 -2.43
N GLU A 235 -12.11 16.41 -1.35
CA GLU A 235 -12.61 17.62 -0.68
C GLU A 235 -11.71 18.82 -0.98
#